data_AF-A0A961GT19-F1
#
_entry.id   AF-A0A961GT19-F1
#
_cell.length_a   1.000
_cell.length_b   1.000
_cell.length_c   1.000
_cell.angle_alpha   90.00
_cell.angle_beta   90.00
_cell.angle_gamma   90.00
#
_symmetry.space_group_name_H-M   'P 1'
#
loop_
_entity.id
_entity.type
_entity.pdbx_description
1 polymer ?
#
loop_
_entity_poly.entity_id
_entity_poly.type
_entity_poly.pdbx_seq_one_letter_code
_entity_poly.pdbx_strand_id
1 'polypeptide(L)'
;IATPAYCSSDVCAPLLELVLEQTAGRDDLVVTHQEVYKNPKGQRDLSDAQLAPVPDAYRLRFEPVLYVTDRTGTIVARADITVDRGELSELLALAV
;
A
#
# COMPACT_ATOMS: atom_id res chain seq x y z
N ILE A 1 0.25 -1.47 0.97
CA ILE A 1 1.33 -1.81 1.92
C ILE A 1 2.61 -1.20 1.39
N ALA A 2 3.20 -0.27 2.12
CA ALA A 2 4.38 0.48 1.68
C ALA A 2 5.05 1.19 2.86
N THR A 3 6.35 1.48 2.74
CA THR A 3 7.12 2.31 3.67
C THR A 3 7.56 3.64 3.06
N PRO A 4 6.71 4.68 3.01
CA PRO A 4 7.08 5.96 2.42
C PRO A 4 8.36 6.58 3.03
N ALA A 5 8.57 6.40 4.34
CA ALA A 5 9.68 7.02 5.06
C ALA A 5 11.05 6.37 4.80
N TYR A 6 11.06 5.08 4.45
CA TYR A 6 12.28 4.27 4.34
C TYR A 6 12.39 3.54 3.01
N CYS A 7 11.58 3.92 2.03
CA CYS A 7 11.52 3.28 0.73
C CYS A 7 12.88 3.34 0.05
N SER A 8 13.36 2.22 -0.48
CA SER A 8 14.62 2.16 -1.24
C SER A 8 14.44 2.39 -2.74
N SER A 9 13.19 2.38 -3.23
CA SER A 9 12.84 2.43 -4.66
C SER A 9 12.20 3.75 -5.09
N ASP A 10 12.05 4.72 -4.16
CA ASP A 10 11.43 6.03 -4.36
C ASP A 10 9.95 6.02 -4.87
N VAL A 11 9.34 4.85 -5.05
CA VAL A 11 7.97 4.71 -5.57
C VAL A 11 6.90 4.58 -4.48
N CYS A 12 7.28 4.30 -3.23
CA CYS A 12 6.33 4.07 -2.15
C CYS A 12 5.46 5.31 -1.84
N ALA A 13 6.08 6.49 -1.79
CA ALA A 13 5.36 7.73 -1.50
C ALA A 13 4.50 8.18 -2.68
N PRO A 14 5.00 8.23 -3.94
CA PRO A 14 4.17 8.59 -5.09
C PRO A 14 2.94 7.69 -5.28
N LEU A 15 3.06 6.37 -5.05
CA LEU A 15 1.90 5.48 -5.13
C LEU A 15 0.87 5.78 -4.04
N LEU A 16 1.31 6.04 -2.80
CA LEU A 16 0.41 6.41 -1.70
C LEU A 16 -0.29 7.74 -2.00
N GLU A 17 0.43 8.75 -2.51
CA GLU A 17 -0.14 10.04 -2.91
C GLU A 17 -1.19 9.87 -4.02
N LEU A 18 -0.90 9.07 -5.04
CA LEU A 18 -1.86 8.79 -6.12
C LEU A 18 -3.13 8.10 -5.60
N VAL A 19 -3.01 7.17 -4.65
CA VAL A 19 -4.17 6.55 -3.98
C VAL A 19 -4.96 7.61 -3.23
N LEU A 20 -4.31 8.44 -2.40
CA LEU A 20 -4.98 9.50 -1.65
C LEU A 20 -5.72 10.47 -2.58
N GLU A 21 -5.11 10.87 -3.69
CA GLU A 21 -5.73 11.74 -4.70
C GLU A 21 -6.98 11.12 -5.31
N GLN A 22 -6.92 9.86 -5.76
CA GLN A 22 -8.04 9.22 -6.46
C GLN A 22 -9.18 8.77 -5.54
N THR A 23 -8.89 8.59 -4.25
CA THR A 23 -9.91 8.22 -3.26
C THR A 23 -10.40 9.42 -2.45
N ALA A 24 -9.87 10.63 -2.70
CA ALA A 24 -10.30 11.83 -2.00
C ALA A 24 -11.80 12.08 -2.23
N GLY A 25 -12.57 12.16 -1.14
CA GLY A 25 -14.01 12.41 -1.19
C GLY A 25 -14.86 11.22 -1.67
N ARG A 26 -14.27 10.01 -1.74
CA ARG A 26 -15.01 8.77 -2.00
C ARG A 26 -15.46 8.14 -0.69
N ASP A 27 -16.77 8.04 -0.53
CA ASP A 27 -17.40 7.44 0.65
C ASP A 27 -17.71 5.94 0.44
N ASP A 28 -17.50 5.45 -0.78
CA ASP A 28 -17.78 4.08 -1.21
C ASP A 28 -16.59 3.13 -1.02
N LEU A 29 -15.42 3.65 -0.63
CA LEU A 29 -14.20 2.89 -0.44
C LEU A 29 -13.67 3.00 0.99
N VAL A 30 -13.12 1.89 1.49
CA VAL A 30 -12.29 1.88 2.70
C VAL A 30 -10.84 1.73 2.27
N VAL A 31 -10.05 2.77 2.51
CA VAL A 31 -8.62 2.79 2.15
C VAL A 31 -7.78 2.60 3.40
N THR A 32 -6.94 1.58 3.43
CA THR A 32 -6.03 1.32 4.55
C THR A 32 -4.59 1.35 4.08
N HIS A 33 -3.79 2.25 4.65
CA HIS A 33 -2.34 2.19 4.54
C HIS A 33 -1.80 1.31 5.66
N GLN A 34 -0.93 0.37 5.29
CA GLN A 34 -0.23 -0.52 6.21
C GLN A 34 1.26 -0.36 5.98
N GLU A 35 1.94 -0.05 7.08
CA GLU A 35 3.37 0.14 7.14
C GLU A 35 4.10 -1.22 7.28
N VAL A 36 5.30 -1.33 6.73
CA VAL A 36 6.09 -2.57 6.80
C VAL A 36 6.86 -2.70 8.11
N TYR A 37 7.15 -1.59 8.78
CA TYR A 37 7.83 -1.54 10.08
C TYR A 37 6.88 -1.23 11.24
N LYS A 38 7.11 -1.81 12.42
CA LYS A 38 6.28 -1.56 13.63
C LYS A 38 6.36 -0.12 14.14
N ASN A 39 7.51 0.52 13.98
CA ASN A 39 7.77 1.87 14.49
C ASN A 39 8.52 2.70 13.45
N PRO A 40 7.85 3.10 12.36
CA PRO A 40 8.49 3.73 11.21
C PRO A 40 9.03 5.15 11.49
N LYS A 41 8.76 5.71 12.67
CA LYS A 41 9.20 7.07 13.04
C LYS A 41 10.12 7.08 14.27
N GLY A 42 10.33 5.94 14.91
CA GLY A 42 11.12 5.84 16.14
C GLY A 42 12.52 5.28 15.93
N GLN A 43 12.84 4.78 14.74
CA GLN A 43 14.15 4.18 14.48
C GLN A 43 15.13 5.20 13.89
N ARG A 44 16.30 5.29 14.52
CA ARG A 44 17.45 6.06 14.05
C ARG A 44 18.24 5.32 12.97
N ASP A 45 18.27 3.99 13.06
CA ASP A 45 18.92 3.08 12.13
C ASP A 45 17.92 1.98 11.72
N LEU A 46 17.79 1.74 10.42
CA LEU A 46 16.87 0.74 9.87
C LEU A 46 17.32 -0.70 10.13
N SER A 47 18.60 -0.93 10.40
CA SER A 47 19.10 -2.26 10.78
C SER A 47 18.49 -2.78 12.09
N ASP A 48 18.05 -1.87 12.97
CA ASP A 48 17.34 -2.19 14.22
C ASP A 48 15.80 -2.20 14.03
N ALA A 49 15.29 -1.96 12.83
CA ALA A 49 13.86 -1.88 12.60
C ALA A 49 13.21 -3.27 12.62
N GLN A 50 12.13 -3.39 13.38
CA GLN A 50 11.31 -4.60 13.39
C GLN A 50 10.20 -4.48 12.36
N LEU A 51 10.04 -5.53 11.54
CA LEU A 51 8.91 -5.63 10.63
C LEU A 51 7.59 -5.77 11.41
N ALA A 52 6.56 -5.12 10.90
CA ALA A 52 5.18 -5.37 11.27
C ALA A 52 4.77 -6.79 10.84
N PRO A 53 3.64 -7.34 11.35
CA PRO A 53 3.17 -8.67 10.92
C PRO A 53 2.71 -8.72 9.45
N VAL A 54 2.40 -7.57 8.85
CA VAL A 54 1.74 -7.48 7.54
C VAL A 54 2.57 -8.07 6.40
N PRO A 55 3.87 -7.76 6.22
CA PRO A 55 4.68 -8.40 5.18
C PRO A 55 4.67 -9.93 5.25
N ASP A 56 4.77 -10.52 6.44
CA ASP A 56 4.74 -11.98 6.61
C ASP A 56 3.35 -12.56 6.29
N ALA A 57 2.28 -11.93 6.81
CA ALA A 57 0.90 -12.35 6.57
C ALA A 57 0.54 -12.41 5.07
N TYR A 58 1.11 -11.48 4.27
CA TYR A 58 0.90 -11.41 2.83
C TYR A 58 2.06 -12.03 2.01
N ARG A 59 3.04 -12.65 2.68
CA ARG A 59 4.25 -13.25 2.07
C ARG A 59 4.98 -12.31 1.11
N LEU A 60 5.09 -11.05 1.50
CA LEU A 60 5.72 -10.00 0.70
C LEU A 60 7.24 -10.12 0.74
N ARG A 61 7.87 -9.90 -0.43
CA ARG A 61 9.32 -9.84 -0.58
C ARG A 61 9.82 -8.45 -1.00
N PHE A 62 8.89 -7.55 -1.30
CA PHE A 62 9.16 -6.21 -1.79
C PHE A 62 7.94 -5.33 -1.52
N GLU A 63 8.15 -4.04 -1.75
CA GLU A 63 7.15 -2.99 -1.64
C GLU A 63 7.41 -1.89 -2.69
N PRO A 64 6.41 -1.04 -2.98
CA PRO A 64 5.04 -1.08 -2.49
C PRO A 64 4.20 -2.16 -3.18
N VAL A 65 3.14 -2.61 -2.49
CA VAL A 65 2.11 -3.50 -3.05
C VAL A 65 0.74 -2.95 -2.70
N LEU A 66 -0.13 -2.83 -3.70
CA LEU A 66 -1.53 -2.45 -3.56
C LEU A 66 -2.41 -3.70 -3.72
N TYR A 67 -3.33 -3.90 -2.79
CA TYR A 67 -4.37 -4.92 -2.89
C TYR A 67 -5.73 -4.23 -2.99
N VAL A 68 -6.59 -4.76 -3.84
CA VAL A 68 -8.01 -4.37 -3.91
C VAL A 68 -8.85 -5.56 -3.50
N THR A 69 -9.83 -5.32 -2.65
CA THR A 69 -10.81 -6.31 -2.23
C THR A 69 -12.21 -5.93 -2.69
N ASP A 70 -13.04 -6.93 -2.93
CA ASP A 70 -14.49 -6.73 -3.04
C ASP A 70 -15.14 -6.48 -1.66
N ARG A 71 -16.47 -6.28 -1.65
CA ARG A 71 -17.24 -6.06 -0.41
C ARG A 71 -17.27 -7.25 0.55
N THR A 72 -16.86 -8.44 0.10
CA THR A 72 -16.75 -9.64 0.94
C THR A 72 -15.38 -9.74 1.63
N GLY A 73 -14.44 -8.85 1.28
CA GLY A 73 -13.06 -8.89 1.74
C GLY A 73 -12.17 -9.85 0.94
N THR A 74 -12.66 -10.34 -0.20
CA THR A 74 -11.86 -11.19 -1.10
C THR A 74 -10.93 -10.30 -1.93
N ILE A 75 -9.65 -10.63 -1.99
CA ILE A 75 -8.69 -9.93 -2.87
C ILE A 75 -9.05 -10.21 -4.32
N VAL A 76 -9.43 -9.18 -5.06
CA VAL A 76 -9.82 -9.26 -6.48
C VAL A 76 -8.73 -8.72 -7.41
N ALA A 77 -7.82 -7.90 -6.89
CA ALA A 77 -6.67 -7.42 -7.66
C ALA A 77 -5.45 -7.14 -6.77
N ARG A 78 -4.29 -7.15 -7.43
CA ARG A 78 -2.99 -6.80 -6.84
C ARG A 78 -2.18 -6.03 -7.87
N ALA A 79 -1.51 -4.96 -7.43
CA ALA A 79 -0.52 -4.26 -8.21
C ALA A 79 0.79 -4.13 -7.44
N ASP A 80 1.90 -4.24 -8.16
CA ASP A 80 3.25 -4.33 -7.63
C ASP A 80 4.09 -3.14 -8.11
N ILE A 81 4.76 -2.45 -7.18
CA ILE A 81 5.74 -1.38 -7.41
C ILE A 81 5.15 -0.08 -7.98
N THR A 82 4.70 -0.08 -9.24
CA THR A 82 4.21 1.13 -9.93
C THR A 82 2.84 0.89 -10.54
N VAL A 83 1.99 1.91 -10.46
CA VAL A 83 0.66 1.97 -11.06
C VAL A 83 0.48 3.38 -11.60
N ASP A 84 -0.03 3.52 -12.81
CA ASP A 84 -0.41 4.81 -13.35
C ASP A 84 -1.84 5.23 -12.97
N ARG A 85 -2.23 6.45 -13.33
CA ARG A 85 -3.54 7.01 -12.97
C ARG A 85 -4.72 6.22 -13.59
N GLY A 86 -4.55 5.72 -14.81
CA GLY A 86 -5.58 4.93 -15.50
C GLY A 86 -5.72 3.55 -14.88
N GLU A 87 -4.59 2.87 -14.68
CA GLU A 87 -4.52 1.56 -14.03
C GLU A 87 -5.12 1.60 -12.62
N LEU A 88 -4.81 2.63 -11.82
CA LEU A 88 -5.40 2.76 -10.49
C LEU A 88 -6.92 2.94 -10.56
N SER A 89 -7.43 3.72 -11.53
CA SER A 89 -8.87 3.88 -11.70
C SER A 89 -9.56 2.56 -12.05
N GLU A 90 -8.93 1.73 -12.89
CA GLU A 90 -9.43 0.40 -13.24
C GLU A 90 -9.42 -0.53 -12.02
N LEU A 91 -8.32 -0.53 -11.26
CA LEU A 91 -8.21 -1.31 -10.02
C LEU A 91 -9.29 -0.93 -9.02
N LEU A 92 -9.52 0.36 -8.79
CA LEU A 92 -10.55 0.84 -7.85
C LEU A 92 -11.99 0.51 -8.31
N ALA A 93 -12.22 0.33 -9.62
CA ALA A 93 -13.52 -0.08 -10.14
C ALA A 93 -13.86 -1.56 -9.84
N LEU A 94 -12.86 -2.37 -9.46
CA LEU A 94 -13.06 -3.77 -9.05
C LEU A 94 -13.53 -3.90 -7.60
N ALA A 95 -13.49 -2.83 -6.81
CA ALA A 95 -13.85 -2.83 -5.38
C ALA A 95 -15.37 -2.81 -5.10
N VAL A 96 -16.14 -3.56 -5.89
CA VAL A 96 -17.62 -3.58 -5.86
C VAL A 96 -18.22 -4.74 -5.08
#